data_AF-Q55GH7-F1
#
_entry.id   AF-Q55GH7-F1
#
_cell.length_a   1.000
_cell.length_b   1.000
_cell.length_c   1.000
_cell.angle_alpha   90.00
_cell.angle_beta   90.00
_cell.angle_gamma   90.00
#
_symmetry.space_group_name_H-M   'P 1'
#
loop_
_entity.id
_entity.type
_entity.pdbx_description
1 polymer ?
#
loop_
_entity_poly.entity_id
_entity_poly.type
_entity_poly.pdbx_seq_one_letter_code
_entity_poly.pdbx_strand_id
1 'polypeptide(L)'
;MTGMNNKIDRKRRKEGTLKKQFNFGRVDEEVMKRWDNNKTALENFALMGLQYSNKFECDNKKALNKLGMEAKPVDLTLPKEVKAKDRGINAHLQQYTKALIIKYKDDYEKMKMDHKLNFYQKTAGELEKLCNKYTVLYGHPLMGDVYKQQQQQKEKEEKEEQERLEKEKQRLEQEKLEKERLEKEKLEKAAAAAQKKTTTPTAASTKKVVSKKATTTTTPTTEATEVKKVVKKTPTTTTKKISKK
;
A
#
# COMPACT_ATOMS: atom_id res chain seq x y z
N MET A 1 -20.65 56.94 18.73
CA MET A 1 -19.64 55.88 18.90
C MET A 1 -19.25 55.35 17.54
N THR A 2 -18.23 55.96 16.95
CA THR A 2 -17.86 55.77 15.54
C THR A 2 -16.93 54.57 15.46
N GLY A 3 -17.48 53.42 15.05
CA GLY A 3 -16.72 52.19 14.85
C GLY A 3 -15.66 52.42 13.78
N MET A 4 -14.41 52.55 14.22
CA MET A 4 -13.23 52.59 13.35
C MET A 4 -13.15 51.25 12.62
N ASN A 5 -13.79 51.18 11.46
CA ASN A 5 -13.64 50.10 10.50
C ASN A 5 -12.17 50.08 10.08
N ASN A 6 -11.41 49.19 10.71
CA ASN A 6 -10.04 48.83 10.35
C ASN A 6 -10.07 48.20 8.94
N LYS A 7 -10.23 49.03 7.91
CA LYS A 7 -9.86 48.72 6.53
C LYS A 7 -8.35 48.62 6.52
N ILE A 8 -7.83 47.48 6.97
CA ILE A 8 -6.44 47.10 6.78
C ILE A 8 -6.17 47.24 5.28
N ASP A 9 -5.29 48.19 4.96
CA ASP A 9 -4.91 48.57 3.61
C ASP A 9 -4.56 47.31 2.80
N ARG A 10 -5.48 46.88 1.94
CA ARG A 10 -5.24 45.78 1.00
C ARG A 10 -4.03 46.06 0.10
N LYS A 11 -3.64 47.33 -0.07
CA LYS A 11 -2.45 47.72 -0.83
C LYS A 11 -1.14 47.30 -0.16
N ARG A 12 -1.00 47.39 1.17
CA ARG A 12 0.26 47.00 1.85
C ARG A 12 0.52 45.50 1.85
N ARG A 13 -0.47 44.66 1.55
CA ARG A 13 -0.27 43.21 1.39
C ARG A 13 0.36 42.81 0.05
N LYS A 14 0.41 43.69 -0.96
CA LYS A 14 0.73 43.27 -2.33
C LYS A 14 2.22 43.10 -2.67
N GLU A 15 3.16 43.73 -1.97
CA GLU A 15 4.52 43.86 -2.56
C GLU A 15 5.69 43.18 -1.85
N GLY A 16 5.54 42.51 -0.70
CA GLY A 16 6.73 41.79 -0.19
C GLY A 16 6.53 40.77 0.93
N THR A 17 5.57 40.95 1.83
CA THR A 17 5.56 40.19 3.10
C THR A 17 4.62 38.98 3.13
N LEU A 18 3.73 38.81 2.14
CA LEU A 18 2.80 37.67 2.12
C LEU A 18 3.18 36.53 1.19
N LYS A 19 4.28 36.62 0.44
CA LYS A 19 4.91 35.41 -0.12
C LYS A 19 5.69 34.68 0.99
N LYS A 20 5.10 34.53 2.19
CA LYS A 20 5.57 33.54 3.16
C LYS A 20 5.51 32.23 2.40
N GLN A 21 6.69 31.74 1.99
CA GLN A 21 6.81 30.42 1.43
C GLN A 21 6.17 29.49 2.45
N PHE A 22 5.08 28.84 2.03
CA PHE A 22 4.35 27.96 2.90
C PHE A 22 5.29 26.80 3.19
N ASN A 23 5.88 26.78 4.38
CA ASN A 23 6.91 25.82 4.70
C ASN A 23 6.22 24.49 5.03
N PHE A 24 6.01 23.69 3.99
CA PHE A 24 5.50 22.33 4.11
C PHE A 24 6.56 21.53 4.87
N GLY A 25 6.27 21.13 6.10
CA GLY A 25 7.21 20.36 6.92
C GLY A 25 7.51 18.99 6.31
N ARG A 26 6.75 17.96 6.70
CA ARG A 26 6.80 16.63 6.08
C ARG A 26 5.58 16.47 5.20
N VAL A 27 5.71 16.81 3.93
CA VAL A 27 4.63 16.67 2.95
C VAL A 27 5.14 15.85 1.79
N ASP A 28 4.26 15.03 1.23
CA ASP A 28 4.58 14.19 0.08
C ASP A 28 5.10 15.01 -1.10
N GLU A 29 6.10 14.48 -1.79
CA GLU A 29 6.73 15.13 -2.94
C GLU A 29 5.73 15.43 -4.06
N GLU A 30 4.70 14.59 -4.22
CA GLU A 30 3.65 14.80 -5.21
C GLU A 30 2.83 16.06 -4.93
N VAL A 31 2.52 16.32 -3.66
CA VAL A 31 1.80 17.52 -3.23
C VAL A 31 2.65 18.74 -3.51
N MET A 32 3.96 18.70 -3.21
CA MET A 32 4.88 19.80 -3.52
C MET A 32 5.00 20.07 -5.03
N LYS A 33 5.05 19.01 -5.86
CA LYS A 33 5.13 19.15 -7.34
C LYS A 33 3.87 19.77 -7.94
N ARG A 34 2.70 19.52 -7.36
CA ARG A 34 1.41 20.06 -7.84
C ARG A 34 1.06 21.42 -7.22
N TRP A 35 1.81 21.88 -6.22
CA TRP A 35 1.51 23.14 -5.53
C TRP A 35 1.91 24.36 -6.35
N ASP A 36 0.94 25.22 -6.66
CA ASP A 36 1.18 26.47 -7.39
C ASP A 36 1.14 27.67 -6.45
N ASN A 37 2.24 28.42 -6.37
CA ASN A 37 2.35 29.62 -5.53
C ASN A 37 1.51 30.80 -6.04
N ASN A 38 0.99 30.74 -7.27
CA ASN A 38 0.12 31.77 -7.83
C ASN A 38 -1.36 31.56 -7.48
N LYS A 39 -1.73 30.36 -7.01
CA LYS A 39 -3.09 30.02 -6.60
C LYS A 39 -3.25 30.19 -5.10
N THR A 40 -4.49 30.41 -4.67
CA THR A 40 -4.81 30.40 -3.25
C THR A 40 -4.68 28.98 -2.69
N ALA A 41 -4.41 28.84 -1.39
CA ALA A 41 -4.28 27.52 -0.76
C ALA A 41 -5.53 26.65 -1.01
N LEU A 42 -6.72 27.25 -0.95
CA LEU A 42 -8.00 26.56 -1.18
C LEU A 42 -8.13 26.05 -2.63
N GLU A 43 -7.71 26.85 -3.61
CA GLU A 43 -7.64 26.44 -5.02
C GLU A 43 -6.66 25.27 -5.24
N ASN A 44 -5.49 25.29 -4.60
CA ASN A 44 -4.53 24.19 -4.67
C ASN A 44 -5.08 22.91 -4.04
N PHE A 45 -5.67 22.99 -2.84
CA PHE A 45 -6.29 21.82 -2.20
C PHE A 45 -7.41 21.24 -3.06
N ALA A 46 -8.26 22.10 -3.63
CA ALA A 46 -9.35 21.67 -4.49
C ALA A 46 -8.83 20.95 -5.76
N LEU A 47 -7.78 21.46 -6.40
CA LEU A 47 -7.14 20.81 -7.56
C LEU A 47 -6.57 19.43 -7.23
N MET A 48 -6.03 19.25 -6.02
CA MET A 48 -5.50 17.98 -5.52
C MET A 48 -6.59 17.06 -4.95
N GLY A 49 -7.86 17.45 -5.00
CA GLY A 49 -8.97 16.70 -4.40
C GLY A 49 -8.94 16.65 -2.87
N LEU A 50 -8.15 17.51 -2.23
CA LEU A 50 -8.00 17.58 -0.78
C LEU A 50 -8.95 18.63 -0.20
N GLN A 51 -9.43 18.38 1.02
CA GLN A 51 -10.24 19.35 1.76
C GLN A 51 -9.35 20.16 2.70
N TYR A 52 -9.44 21.50 2.63
CA TYR A 52 -8.71 22.37 3.56
C TYR A 52 -9.22 22.21 5.00
N SER A 53 -10.52 21.98 5.16
CA SER A 53 -11.18 21.59 6.41
C SER A 53 -12.55 21.00 6.10
N ASN A 54 -13.04 20.11 6.97
CA ASN A 54 -14.32 19.40 6.83
C ASN A 54 -15.54 20.32 6.67
N LYS A 55 -15.42 21.62 6.96
CA LYS A 55 -16.54 22.58 6.86
C LYS A 55 -16.67 23.23 5.47
N PHE A 56 -15.67 23.11 4.59
CA PHE A 56 -15.57 23.93 3.38
C PHE A 56 -15.75 23.17 2.06
N GLU A 57 -16.53 22.08 2.06
CA GLU A 57 -16.78 21.32 0.81
C GLU A 57 -17.36 22.20 -0.31
N CYS A 58 -18.25 23.13 0.06
CA CYS A 58 -18.86 24.07 -0.89
C CYS A 58 -17.83 25.02 -1.50
N ASP A 59 -16.83 25.46 -0.73
CA ASP A 59 -15.84 26.41 -1.23
C ASP A 59 -14.83 25.74 -2.15
N ASN A 60 -14.50 24.47 -1.91
CA ASN A 60 -13.69 23.68 -2.84
C ASN A 60 -14.38 23.56 -4.23
N LYS A 61 -15.68 23.27 -4.26
CA LYS A 61 -16.45 23.21 -5.52
C LYS A 61 -16.49 24.59 -6.21
N LYS A 62 -16.70 25.67 -5.46
CA LYS A 62 -16.63 27.04 -6.01
C LYS A 62 -15.25 27.37 -6.58
N ALA A 63 -14.18 26.94 -5.92
CA ALA A 63 -12.82 27.16 -6.40
C ALA A 63 -12.52 26.37 -7.69
N LEU A 64 -12.97 25.11 -7.79
CA LEU A 64 -12.86 24.33 -9.03
C LEU A 64 -13.66 24.96 -10.18
N ASN A 65 -14.89 25.39 -9.92
CA ASN A 65 -15.72 26.08 -10.90
C ASN A 65 -15.09 27.41 -11.36
N LYS A 66 -14.49 28.16 -10.43
CA LYS A 66 -13.78 29.42 -10.74
C LYS A 66 -12.55 29.18 -11.62
N LEU A 67 -11.86 28.06 -11.44
CA LEU A 67 -10.69 27.68 -12.23
C LEU A 67 -11.06 27.01 -13.56
N GLY A 68 -12.27 26.45 -13.68
CA GLY A 68 -12.68 25.66 -14.85
C GLY A 68 -11.86 24.38 -15.01
N MET A 69 -11.40 23.78 -13.91
CA MET A 69 -10.56 22.58 -13.91
C MET A 69 -11.21 21.46 -13.10
N GLU A 70 -10.99 20.22 -13.51
CA GLU A 70 -11.37 19.03 -12.75
C GLU A 70 -10.30 18.68 -11.70
N ALA A 71 -10.75 18.25 -10.52
CA ALA A 71 -9.86 17.82 -9.45
C ALA A 71 -9.16 16.50 -9.83
N LYS A 72 -7.83 16.47 -9.73
CA LYS A 72 -7.03 15.25 -9.88
C LYS A 72 -6.59 14.82 -8.47
N PRO A 73 -7.33 13.93 -7.80
CA PRO A 73 -6.99 13.52 -6.44
C PRO A 73 -5.55 13.00 -6.38
N VAL A 74 -4.81 13.43 -5.37
CA VAL A 74 -3.48 12.90 -5.07
C VAL A 74 -3.66 11.60 -4.30
N ASP A 75 -2.96 10.55 -4.70
CA ASP A 75 -2.96 9.28 -3.98
C ASP A 75 -2.02 9.40 -2.78
N LEU A 76 -2.56 9.94 -1.67
CA LEU A 76 -1.82 10.06 -0.42
C LEU A 76 -1.59 8.65 0.14
N THR A 77 -0.43 8.09 -0.18
CA THR A 77 0.00 6.81 0.40
C THR A 77 0.34 7.06 1.87
N LEU A 78 -0.67 6.93 2.74
CA LEU A 78 -0.45 7.06 4.17
C LEU A 78 0.57 6.01 4.61
N PRO A 79 1.63 6.39 5.35
CA PRO A 79 2.53 5.41 5.91
C PRO A 79 1.70 4.47 6.80
N LYS A 80 1.91 3.16 6.64
CA LYS A 80 1.22 2.16 7.44
C LYS A 80 1.42 2.49 8.92
N GLU A 81 0.33 2.56 9.67
CA GLU A 81 0.39 2.80 11.11
C GLU A 81 1.35 1.81 11.76
N VAL A 82 2.46 2.31 12.29
CA VAL A 82 3.41 1.48 13.01
C VAL A 82 2.76 1.15 14.34
N LYS A 83 2.27 -0.10 14.48
CA LYS A 83 1.74 -0.59 15.75
C LYS A 83 2.78 -0.31 16.84
N ALA A 84 2.33 0.31 17.93
CA ALA A 84 3.21 0.62 19.04
C ALA A 84 3.87 -0.68 19.51
N LYS A 85 5.21 -0.69 19.58
CA LYS A 85 5.95 -1.84 20.12
C LYS A 85 5.46 -2.09 21.55
N ASP A 86 5.03 -3.31 21.85
CA ASP A 86 4.59 -3.66 23.19
C ASP A 86 5.70 -3.36 24.19
N ARG A 87 5.39 -2.55 25.20
CA ARG A 87 6.36 -2.26 26.26
C ARG A 87 6.68 -3.56 26.98
N GLY A 88 7.96 -3.92 26.97
CA GLY A 88 8.48 -5.09 27.66
C GLY A 88 8.09 -5.13 29.14
N ILE A 89 8.20 -6.31 29.74
CA ILE A 89 8.00 -6.47 31.18
C ILE A 89 9.28 -6.04 31.90
N ASN A 90 9.18 -5.40 33.07
CA ASN A 90 10.35 -5.06 33.88
C ASN A 90 11.13 -6.33 34.25
N ALA A 91 12.47 -6.30 34.25
CA ALA A 91 13.33 -7.47 34.50
C ALA A 91 12.98 -8.20 35.81
N HIS A 92 12.71 -7.45 36.88
CA HIS A 92 12.25 -8.06 38.15
C HIS A 92 10.93 -8.81 37.99
N LEU A 93 9.98 -8.20 37.28
CA LEU A 93 8.68 -8.81 37.03
C LEU A 93 8.81 -10.04 36.13
N GLN A 94 9.74 -10.05 35.15
CA GLN A 94 10.04 -11.23 34.33
C GLN A 94 10.52 -12.41 35.18
N GLN A 95 11.47 -12.20 36.09
CA GLN A 95 11.98 -13.25 36.97
C GLN A 95 10.87 -13.80 37.89
N TYR A 96 10.06 -12.89 38.43
CA TYR A 96 8.87 -13.21 39.23
C TYR A 96 7.87 -14.08 38.43
N THR A 97 7.50 -13.68 37.21
CA THR A 97 6.59 -14.46 36.36
C THR A 97 7.18 -15.82 36.02
N LYS A 98 8.46 -15.85 35.66
CA LYS A 98 9.17 -17.07 35.29
C LYS A 98 9.13 -18.08 36.42
N ALA A 99 9.39 -17.66 37.66
CA ALA A 99 9.33 -18.54 38.81
C ALA A 99 7.93 -19.10 39.06
N LEU A 100 6.89 -18.26 38.91
CA LEU A 100 5.50 -18.69 39.03
C LEU A 100 5.12 -19.74 37.97
N ILE A 101 5.44 -19.49 36.69
CA ILE A 101 5.15 -20.43 35.59
C ILE A 101 5.91 -21.74 35.78
N ILE A 102 7.18 -21.70 36.20
CA ILE A 102 7.96 -22.93 36.42
C ILE A 102 7.32 -23.80 37.52
N LYS A 103 6.84 -23.19 38.61
CA LYS A 103 6.30 -23.92 39.76
C LYS A 103 4.86 -24.40 39.54
N TYR A 104 4.00 -23.56 38.96
CA TYR A 104 2.55 -23.81 38.88
C TYR A 104 2.01 -23.99 37.46
N LYS A 105 2.84 -23.84 36.42
CA LYS A 105 2.44 -23.92 35.01
C LYS A 105 1.36 -22.89 34.69
N ASP A 106 0.14 -23.32 34.36
CA ASP A 106 -1.00 -22.46 34.03
C ASP A 106 -2.08 -22.43 35.15
N ASP A 107 -1.76 -22.92 36.35
CA ASP A 107 -2.70 -22.94 37.48
C ASP A 107 -2.70 -21.59 38.23
N TYR A 108 -3.37 -20.57 37.67
CA TYR A 108 -3.37 -19.20 38.22
C TYR A 108 -3.99 -19.08 39.62
N GLU A 109 -5.00 -19.91 39.96
CA GLU A 109 -5.56 -19.94 41.32
C GLU A 109 -4.53 -20.43 42.35
N LYS A 110 -3.69 -21.41 42.01
CA LYS A 110 -2.62 -21.87 42.90
C LYS A 110 -1.52 -20.82 43.05
N MET A 111 -1.15 -20.15 41.96
CA MET A 111 -0.20 -19.04 41.99
C MET A 111 -0.67 -17.92 42.91
N LYS A 112 -1.96 -17.56 42.83
CA LYS A 112 -2.57 -16.53 43.66
C LYS A 112 -2.42 -16.85 45.16
N MET A 113 -2.61 -18.11 45.55
CA MET A 113 -2.56 -18.55 46.94
C MET A 113 -1.14 -18.69 47.51
N ASP A 114 -0.10 -18.77 46.67
CA ASP A 114 1.28 -18.84 47.16
C ASP A 114 1.79 -17.45 47.59
N HIS A 115 1.49 -17.06 48.83
CA HIS A 115 1.90 -15.76 49.38
C HIS A 115 3.42 -15.53 49.38
N LYS A 116 4.24 -16.59 49.34
CA LYS A 116 5.70 -16.47 49.33
C LYS A 116 6.21 -16.11 47.94
N LEU A 117 5.68 -16.75 46.90
CA LEU A 117 6.11 -16.51 45.52
C LEU A 117 5.34 -15.34 44.88
N ASN A 118 4.05 -15.18 45.20
CA ASN A 118 3.21 -14.07 44.81
C ASN A 118 3.35 -12.86 45.76
N PHE A 119 4.58 -12.34 45.93
CA PHE A 119 4.87 -11.23 46.83
C PHE A 119 4.03 -9.96 46.54
N TYR A 120 3.67 -9.74 45.27
CA TYR A 120 2.82 -8.63 44.84
C TYR A 120 1.32 -8.84 45.10
N GLN A 121 0.92 -10.00 45.65
CA GLN A 121 -0.46 -10.35 45.98
C GLN A 121 -1.42 -10.15 44.79
N LYS A 122 -0.94 -10.46 43.57
CA LYS A 122 -1.73 -10.29 42.35
C LYS A 122 -2.92 -11.23 42.33
N THR A 123 -4.03 -10.75 41.80
CA THR A 123 -5.22 -11.57 41.55
C THR A 123 -4.98 -12.57 40.42
N ALA A 124 -5.77 -13.64 40.37
CA ALA A 124 -5.61 -14.68 39.35
C ALA A 124 -5.70 -14.13 37.91
N GLY A 125 -6.63 -13.20 37.65
CA GLY A 125 -6.77 -12.56 36.33
C GLY A 125 -5.63 -11.61 35.97
N GLU A 126 -4.96 -10.99 36.95
CA GLU A 126 -3.75 -10.21 36.70
C GLU A 126 -2.56 -11.12 36.40
N LEU A 127 -2.43 -12.24 37.11
CA LEU A 127 -1.41 -13.25 36.87
C LEU A 127 -1.56 -13.87 35.49
N GLU A 128 -2.78 -14.21 35.07
CA GLU A 128 -3.08 -14.70 33.73
C GLU A 128 -2.59 -13.72 32.65
N LYS A 129 -2.98 -12.44 32.74
CA LYS A 129 -2.55 -11.40 31.79
C LYS A 129 -1.03 -11.26 31.75
N LEU A 130 -0.39 -11.37 32.92
CA LEU A 130 1.04 -11.16 33.10
C LEU A 130 1.85 -12.36 32.59
N CYS A 131 1.40 -13.59 32.85
CA CYS A 131 1.96 -14.83 32.30
C CYS A 131 1.78 -14.89 30.79
N ASN A 132 0.59 -14.56 30.26
CA ASN A 132 0.35 -14.48 28.82
C ASN A 132 1.25 -13.46 28.15
N LYS A 133 1.38 -12.26 28.73
CA LYS A 133 2.31 -11.23 28.23
C LYS A 133 3.76 -11.71 28.25
N TYR A 134 4.17 -12.42 29.31
CA TYR A 134 5.50 -13.00 29.41
C TYR A 134 5.73 -14.05 28.32
N THR A 135 4.78 -14.98 28.13
CA THR A 135 4.86 -16.03 27.12
C THR A 135 4.90 -15.47 25.70
N VAL A 136 4.14 -14.42 25.41
CA VAL A 136 4.16 -13.75 24.09
C VAL A 136 5.50 -13.06 23.82
N LEU A 137 6.08 -12.39 24.82
CA LEU A 137 7.31 -11.59 24.64
C LEU A 137 8.60 -12.41 24.72
N TYR A 138 8.65 -13.41 25.61
CA TYR A 138 9.88 -14.14 25.96
C TYR A 138 9.79 -15.65 25.68
N GLY A 139 8.61 -16.16 25.31
CA GLY A 139 8.36 -17.58 25.19
C GLY A 139 8.05 -18.25 26.52
N HIS A 140 7.47 -19.45 26.43
CA HIS A 140 7.12 -20.23 27.61
C HIS A 140 8.40 -20.84 28.23
N PRO A 141 8.69 -20.61 29.53
CA PRO A 141 9.98 -20.97 30.12
C PRO A 141 10.22 -22.48 30.19
N LEU A 142 9.15 -23.28 30.23
CA LEU A 142 9.25 -24.76 30.19
C LEU A 142 9.40 -25.31 28.76
N MET A 143 9.11 -24.51 27.73
CA MET A 143 9.18 -24.94 26.30
C MET A 143 10.36 -24.30 25.56
N GLY A 144 11.40 -23.89 26.29
CA GLY A 144 12.48 -23.03 25.78
C GLY A 144 13.08 -23.51 24.45
N ASP A 145 13.27 -24.81 24.28
CA ASP A 145 13.85 -25.37 23.05
C ASP A 145 12.81 -25.61 21.95
N VAL A 146 11.60 -26.01 22.32
CA VAL A 146 10.52 -26.33 21.37
C VAL A 146 10.05 -25.09 20.62
N TYR A 147 9.92 -23.96 21.31
CA TYR A 147 9.44 -22.72 20.69
C TYR A 147 10.46 -22.12 19.72
N LYS A 148 11.75 -22.15 20.08
CA LYS A 148 12.84 -21.73 19.18
C LYS A 148 12.89 -22.60 17.93
N GLN A 149 12.72 -23.92 18.08
CA GLN A 149 12.66 -24.83 16.94
C GLN A 149 11.47 -24.53 16.02
N GLN A 150 10.28 -24.25 16.58
CA GLN A 150 9.12 -23.84 15.78
C GLN A 150 9.34 -22.52 15.03
N GLN A 151 9.95 -21.52 15.67
CA GLN A 151 10.30 -20.27 14.99
C GLN A 151 11.28 -20.50 13.85
N GLN A 152 12.32 -21.30 14.06
CA GLN A 152 13.28 -21.66 13.02
C GLN A 152 12.64 -22.46 11.88
N GLN A 153 11.70 -23.37 12.19
CA GLN A 153 10.95 -24.09 11.17
C GLN A 153 10.09 -23.15 10.34
N LYS A 154 9.38 -22.21 10.97
CA LYS A 154 8.55 -21.23 10.27
C LYS A 154 9.38 -20.29 9.39
N GLU A 155 10.51 -19.79 9.90
CA GLU A 155 11.44 -18.97 9.11
C GLU A 155 12.01 -19.75 7.92
N LYS A 156 12.30 -21.04 8.11
CA LYS A 156 12.76 -21.93 7.04
C LYS A 156 11.66 -22.16 6.00
N GLU A 157 10.43 -22.42 6.41
CA GLU A 157 9.27 -22.56 5.50
C GLU A 157 9.00 -21.28 4.71
N GLU A 158 9.01 -20.11 5.36
CA GLU A 158 8.84 -18.82 4.70
C GLU A 158 9.96 -18.55 3.67
N LYS A 159 11.20 -18.94 4.00
CA LYS A 159 12.34 -18.81 3.08
C LYS A 159 12.23 -19.77 1.88
N GLU A 160 11.83 -21.02 2.12
CA GLU A 160 11.60 -22.01 1.05
C GLU A 160 10.44 -21.59 0.13
N GLU A 161 9.39 -20.98 0.68
CA GLU A 161 8.27 -20.42 -0.10
C GLU A 161 8.72 -19.25 -0.98
N GLN A 162 9.51 -18.32 -0.43
CA GLN A 162 10.07 -17.21 -1.20
C GLN A 162 10.96 -17.70 -2.35
N GLU A 163 11.81 -18.70 -2.09
CA GLU A 163 12.66 -19.30 -3.11
C GLU A 163 11.84 -19.99 -4.20
N ARG A 164 10.73 -20.65 -3.86
CA ARG A 164 9.79 -21.24 -4.83
C ARG A 164 9.14 -20.18 -5.71
N LEU A 165 8.67 -19.09 -5.12
CA LEU A 165 8.06 -17.98 -5.86
C LEU A 165 9.07 -17.30 -6.79
N GLU A 166 10.31 -17.14 -6.35
CA GLU A 166 11.37 -16.58 -7.19
C GLU A 166 11.72 -17.51 -8.36
N LYS A 167 11.86 -18.81 -8.10
CA LYS A 167 12.06 -19.82 -9.16
C LYS A 167 10.91 -19.86 -10.16
N GLU A 168 9.67 -19.74 -9.68
CA GLU A 168 8.50 -19.67 -10.56
C GLU A 168 8.51 -18.40 -11.42
N LYS A 169 8.86 -17.25 -10.84
CA LYS A 169 9.00 -15.99 -11.57
C LYS A 169 10.09 -16.08 -12.65
N GLN A 170 11.23 -16.69 -12.33
CA GLN A 170 12.31 -16.92 -13.29
C GLN A 170 11.88 -17.86 -14.43
N ARG A 171 11.11 -18.91 -14.13
CA ARG A 171 10.56 -19.83 -15.15
C ARG A 171 9.60 -19.10 -16.10
N LEU A 172 8.71 -18.27 -15.57
CA LEU A 172 7.76 -17.47 -16.37
C LEU A 172 8.50 -16.46 -17.25
N GLU A 173 9.58 -15.86 -16.76
CA GLU A 173 10.41 -14.93 -17.53
C GLU A 173 11.14 -15.65 -18.68
N GLN A 174 11.70 -16.83 -18.43
CA GLN A 174 12.30 -17.66 -19.48
C GLN A 174 11.28 -18.10 -20.54
N GLU A 175 10.08 -18.54 -20.12
CA GLU A 175 9.01 -18.90 -21.04
C GLU A 175 8.57 -17.71 -21.91
N LYS A 176 8.52 -16.50 -21.34
CA LYS A 176 8.22 -15.28 -22.08
C LYS A 176 9.28 -14.96 -23.13
N LEU A 177 10.57 -15.08 -22.78
CA LEU A 177 11.68 -14.87 -23.71
C LEU A 177 11.68 -15.90 -24.84
N GLU A 178 11.37 -17.16 -24.55
CA GLU A 178 11.27 -18.21 -25.57
C GLU A 178 10.11 -17.96 -26.54
N LYS A 179 8.94 -17.54 -26.03
CA LYS A 179 7.80 -17.13 -26.86
C LYS A 179 8.14 -15.97 -27.77
N GLU A 180 8.83 -14.95 -27.25
CA GLU A 180 9.29 -13.81 -28.05
C GLU A 180 10.30 -14.25 -29.13
N ARG A 181 11.21 -15.18 -28.82
CA ARG A 181 12.17 -15.73 -29.80
C ARG A 181 11.48 -16.49 -30.93
N LEU A 182 10.49 -17.32 -30.59
CA LEU A 182 9.70 -18.07 -31.57
C LEU A 182 8.85 -17.14 -32.46
N GLU A 183 8.33 -16.05 -31.90
CA GLU A 183 7.61 -15.04 -32.66
C GLU A 183 8.52 -14.31 -33.66
N LYS A 184 9.72 -13.90 -33.22
CA LYS A 184 10.74 -13.31 -34.10
C LYS A 184 11.15 -14.26 -35.22
N GLU A 185 11.40 -15.53 -34.92
CA GLU A 185 11.76 -16.54 -35.93
C GLU A 185 10.64 -16.75 -36.97
N LYS A 186 9.36 -16.73 -36.53
CA LYS A 186 8.21 -16.81 -37.45
C LYS A 186 8.12 -15.59 -38.36
N LEU A 187 8.36 -14.39 -37.84
CA LEU A 187 8.36 -13.15 -38.63
C LEU A 187 9.50 -13.15 -39.66
N GLU A 188 10.69 -13.62 -39.28
CA GLU A 188 11.83 -13.75 -40.20
C GLU A 188 11.58 -14.76 -41.32
N LYS A 189 11.01 -15.94 -41.00
CA LYS A 189 10.62 -16.94 -42.00
C LYS A 189 9.53 -16.41 -42.94
N ALA A 190 8.56 -15.67 -42.43
CA ALA A 190 7.52 -15.05 -43.25
C ALA A 190 8.10 -13.97 -44.19
N ALA A 191 9.05 -13.16 -43.70
CA ALA A 191 9.77 -12.18 -44.51
C ALA A 191 10.61 -12.84 -45.62
N ALA A 192 11.34 -13.92 -45.30
CA ALA A 192 12.11 -14.68 -46.29
C ALA A 192 11.21 -15.35 -47.36
N ALA A 193 10.03 -15.85 -46.97
CA ALA A 193 9.06 -16.41 -47.90
C ALA A 193 8.43 -15.33 -48.82
N ALA A 194 8.21 -14.12 -48.31
CA ALA A 194 7.73 -12.99 -49.09
C ALA A 194 8.76 -12.56 -50.15
N GLN A 195 10.05 -12.53 -49.81
CA GLN A 195 11.12 -12.21 -50.75
C GLN A 195 11.23 -13.22 -51.92
N LYS A 196 10.97 -14.51 -51.68
CA LYS A 196 10.98 -15.53 -52.75
C LYS A 196 9.83 -15.39 -53.76
N LYS A 197 8.73 -14.73 -53.41
CA LYS A 197 7.60 -14.53 -54.34
C LYS A 197 7.77 -13.32 -55.27
N THR A 198 8.74 -12.44 -55.02
CA THR A 198 8.90 -11.20 -55.80
C THR A 198 9.92 -11.31 -56.94
N THR A 199 10.58 -12.45 -57.13
CA THR A 199 11.44 -12.70 -58.30
C THR A 199 10.67 -13.43 -59.40
N THR A 200 9.61 -12.81 -59.91
CA THR A 200 9.15 -13.12 -61.28
C THR A 200 9.48 -11.89 -62.13
N PRO A 201 10.43 -11.98 -63.09
CA PRO A 201 10.76 -10.87 -63.97
C PRO A 201 9.61 -10.68 -64.97
N THR A 202 8.60 -9.89 -64.61
CA THR A 202 7.60 -9.46 -65.60
C THR A 202 8.11 -8.19 -66.26
N ALA A 203 8.41 -8.34 -67.54
CA ALA A 203 8.94 -7.31 -68.42
C ALA A 203 8.13 -6.02 -68.40
N ALA A 204 8.88 -4.92 -68.43
CA ALA A 204 8.56 -3.61 -69.01
C ALA A 204 7.08 -3.34 -69.35
N SER A 205 6.39 -2.58 -68.51
CA SER A 205 5.29 -1.74 -68.96
C SER A 205 5.29 -0.41 -68.21
N THR A 206 5.87 0.58 -68.87
CA THR A 206 5.79 2.01 -68.57
C THR A 206 4.34 2.52 -68.70
N LYS A 207 3.76 3.04 -67.61
CA LYS A 207 2.72 4.08 -67.58
C LYS A 207 2.64 4.58 -66.13
N LYS A 208 3.36 5.64 -65.77
CA LYS A 208 3.00 7.06 -65.89
C LYS A 208 1.57 7.35 -65.40
N VAL A 209 1.47 8.32 -64.48
CA VAL A 209 0.36 9.28 -64.25
C VAL A 209 -0.30 9.22 -62.85
N VAL A 210 0.14 10.20 -62.03
CA VAL A 210 -0.67 11.18 -61.25
C VAL A 210 -1.30 10.75 -59.90
N SER A 211 -0.60 11.16 -58.85
CA SER A 211 -1.06 11.98 -57.71
C SER A 211 -2.57 12.15 -57.47
N LYS A 212 -3.01 11.82 -56.24
CA LYS A 212 -3.97 12.53 -55.38
C LYS A 212 -3.98 11.80 -54.02
N LYS A 213 -3.25 12.26 -53.02
CA LYS A 213 -3.69 13.23 -51.98
C LYS A 213 -5.11 12.93 -51.45
N ALA A 214 -5.20 12.08 -50.44
CA ALA A 214 -6.30 12.11 -49.47
C ALA A 214 -5.81 11.54 -48.13
N THR A 215 -5.46 12.47 -47.25
CA THR A 215 -5.21 12.27 -45.83
C THR A 215 -6.52 11.88 -45.15
N THR A 216 -6.63 10.66 -44.64
CA THR A 216 -7.73 10.29 -43.72
C THR A 216 -7.13 9.60 -42.52
N THR A 217 -6.89 10.39 -41.49
CA THR A 217 -6.43 9.97 -40.17
C THR A 217 -7.64 9.41 -39.42
N THR A 218 -7.88 8.11 -39.53
CA THR A 218 -8.87 7.43 -38.69
C THR A 218 -8.23 7.10 -37.34
N THR A 219 -8.73 7.77 -36.31
CA THR A 219 -8.42 7.52 -34.91
C THR A 219 -8.81 6.09 -34.52
N PRO A 220 -7.93 5.33 -33.84
CA PRO A 220 -8.28 4.02 -33.31
C PRO A 220 -9.17 4.19 -32.08
N THR A 221 -10.45 3.84 -32.24
CA THR A 221 -11.40 3.58 -31.17
C THR A 221 -10.80 2.53 -30.23
N THR A 222 -10.43 2.96 -29.03
CA THR A 222 -9.89 2.08 -27.98
C THR A 222 -11.08 1.34 -27.38
N GLU A 223 -11.25 0.06 -27.75
CA GLU A 223 -12.23 -0.82 -27.15
C GLU A 223 -11.96 -0.95 -25.64
N ALA A 224 -12.96 -0.55 -24.88
CA ALA A 224 -13.00 -0.67 -23.43
C ALA A 224 -12.89 -2.15 -23.04
N THR A 225 -11.74 -2.53 -22.48
CA THR A 225 -11.55 -3.86 -21.92
C THR A 225 -12.37 -3.96 -20.64
N GLU A 226 -13.48 -4.69 -20.72
CA GLU A 226 -14.39 -5.02 -19.65
C GLU A 226 -13.66 -5.86 -18.58
N VAL A 227 -13.27 -5.21 -17.47
CA VAL A 227 -12.63 -5.90 -16.34
C VAL A 227 -13.71 -6.70 -15.59
N LYS A 228 -13.76 -8.01 -15.87
CA LYS A 228 -14.51 -9.00 -15.11
C LYS A 228 -14.16 -8.90 -13.62
N LYS A 229 -15.12 -8.41 -12.84
CA LYS A 229 -15.10 -8.34 -11.38
C LYS A 229 -15.12 -9.76 -10.81
N VAL A 230 -13.95 -10.26 -10.40
CA VAL A 230 -13.83 -11.55 -9.71
C VAL A 230 -14.49 -11.44 -8.33
N VAL A 231 -15.61 -12.15 -8.19
CA VAL A 231 -16.34 -12.33 -6.94
C VAL A 231 -15.44 -13.07 -5.95
N LYS A 232 -14.95 -12.34 -4.93
CA LYS A 232 -14.30 -12.95 -3.76
C LYS A 232 -15.32 -13.84 -3.05
N LYS A 233 -15.10 -15.15 -3.13
CA LYS A 233 -15.79 -16.15 -2.30
C LYS A 233 -15.44 -15.87 -0.83
N THR A 234 -16.43 -15.46 -0.06
CA THR A 234 -16.34 -15.37 1.40
C THR A 234 -16.24 -16.79 2.00
N PRO A 235 -15.30 -17.04 2.93
CA PRO A 235 -15.17 -18.33 3.58
C PRO A 235 -16.38 -18.61 4.50
N THR A 236 -17.03 -19.74 4.28
CA THR A 236 -18.12 -20.27 5.09
C THR A 236 -17.57 -20.74 6.43
N THR A 237 -17.82 -19.97 7.49
CA THR A 237 -17.53 -20.37 8.88
C THR A 237 -18.41 -21.55 9.28
N THR A 238 -17.80 -22.73 9.43
CA THR A 238 -18.48 -23.94 9.92
C THR A 238 -18.59 -23.86 11.44
N THR A 239 -19.77 -23.56 11.97
CA THR A 239 -20.08 -23.66 13.40
C THR A 239 -20.13 -25.13 13.82
N LYS A 240 -19.14 -25.54 14.62
CA LYS A 240 -19.08 -26.87 15.24
C LYS A 240 -20.05 -26.89 16.42
N LYS A 241 -21.16 -27.64 16.30
CA LYS A 241 -22.08 -27.94 17.42
C LYS A 241 -21.32 -28.77 18.46
N ILE A 242 -21.17 -28.21 19.67
CA ILE A 242 -20.73 -28.96 20.86
C ILE A 242 -21.98 -29.63 21.42
N SER A 243 -22.08 -30.96 21.35
CA SER A 243 -23.11 -31.70 22.06
C SER A 243 -22.73 -31.77 23.54
N LYS A 244 -23.59 -31.24 24.42
CA LYS A 244 -23.54 -31.53 25.85
C LYS A 244 -23.90 -33.01 26.03
N LYS A 245 -23.02 -33.75 26.69
CA LYS A 245 -23.37 -35.01 27.36
C LYS A 245 -23.86 -34.68 28.76
#